data_AF-A0A2U3PU10-F1
#
_entry.id   AF-A0A2U3PU10-F1
#
_cell.length_a   1.000
_cell.length_b   1.000
_cell.length_c   1.000
_cell.angle_alpha   90.00
_cell.angle_beta   90.00
_cell.angle_gamma   90.00
#
_symmetry.space_group_name_H-M   'P 1'
#
loop_
_entity.id
_entity.type
_entity.pdbx_description
1 polymer ?
#
loop_
_entity_poly.entity_id
_entity_poly.type
_entity_poly.pdbx_seq_one_letter_code
_entity_poly.pdbx_strand_id
1 'polypeptide(L)' 'MASDNIAGVSGSILKKLYLFPGMVIQWTMYVSVGSKSYSQTQQQTRLARSPFMTFAYSSMFWLALAAFLLGALER' A
#
# COMPACT_ATOMS: atom_id res chain seq x y z
N MET A 1 -19.70 -9.48 0.18
CA MET A 1 -18.45 -9.24 0.93
C MET A 1 -17.31 -10.10 0.37
N ALA A 2 -16.99 -10.01 -0.93
CA ALA A 2 -15.92 -10.84 -1.51
C ALA A 2 -15.43 -10.33 -2.89
N SER A 3 -15.09 -9.05 -2.96
CA SER A 3 -14.24 -8.51 -4.03
C SER A 3 -13.66 -7.20 -3.51
N ASP A 4 -12.89 -7.29 -2.42
CA ASP A 4 -12.27 -6.13 -1.79
C ASP A 4 -11.00 -5.74 -2.58
N ASN A 5 -11.23 -5.23 -3.80
CA ASN A 5 -10.24 -4.38 -4.44
C ASN A 5 -10.29 -3.02 -3.73
N ILE A 6 -9.81 -2.98 -2.49
CA ILE A 6 -9.82 -1.81 -1.60
C ILE A 6 -9.10 -0.63 -2.28
N ALA A 7 -8.12 -0.93 -3.12
CA ALA A 7 -7.35 0.04 -3.89
C ALA A 7 -8.01 0.44 -5.23
N GLY A 8 -9.10 -0.22 -5.66
CA GLY A 8 -9.80 0.06 -6.92
C GLY A 8 -8.97 -0.16 -8.18
N VAL A 9 -7.86 -0.90 -8.11
CA VAL A 9 -6.91 -0.98 -9.23
C VAL A 9 -7.27 -2.12 -10.17
N SER A 10 -7.63 -1.80 -11.41
CA SER A 10 -7.82 -2.78 -12.49
C SER A 10 -6.66 -2.65 -13.50
N GLY A 11 -6.15 -3.79 -13.97
CA GLY A 11 -5.01 -3.81 -14.91
C GLY A 11 -4.35 -5.18 -15.06
N SER A 12 -3.39 -5.25 -15.97
CA SER A 12 -2.60 -6.44 -16.31
C SER A 12 -1.85 -7.02 -15.12
N ILE A 13 -1.50 -8.32 -15.18
CA ILE A 13 -0.82 -9.07 -14.10
C ILE A 13 0.44 -8.35 -13.58
N LEU A 14 1.20 -7.71 -14.48
CA LEU A 14 2.41 -6.95 -14.18
C LEU A 14 2.13 -5.72 -13.30
N LYS A 15 1.05 -4.99 -13.56
CA LYS A 15 0.64 -3.84 -12.73
C LYS A 15 0.23 -4.30 -11.34
N LYS A 16 -0.43 -5.45 -11.22
CA LYS A 16 -0.80 -6.03 -9.92
C LYS A 16 0.43 -6.45 -9.11
N LEU A 17 1.43 -7.07 -9.75
CA LEU A 17 2.70 -7.41 -9.11
C LEU A 17 3.45 -6.18 -8.61
N TYR A 18 3.51 -5.13 -9.42
CA TYR A 18 4.12 -3.86 -9.00
C TYR A 18 3.40 -3.28 -7.78
N LEU A 19 2.07 -3.22 -7.82
CA LEU A 19 1.22 -2.61 -6.77
C LEU A 19 1.02 -3.46 -5.53
N PHE A 20 1.35 -4.75 -5.59
CA PHE A 20 1.17 -5.70 -4.50
C PHE A 20 1.72 -5.21 -3.15
N PRO A 21 2.98 -4.74 -3.03
CA PRO A 21 3.48 -4.17 -1.77
C PRO A 21 2.66 -2.98 -1.26
N GLY A 22 2.19 -2.10 -2.15
CA GLY A 22 1.32 -0.98 -1.78
C GLY A 22 -0.04 -1.43 -1.24
N MET A 23 -0.62 -2.49 -1.82
CA MET A 23 -1.87 -3.09 -1.35
C MET A 23 -1.71 -3.73 0.03
N VAL A 24 -0.58 -4.40 0.29
CA VAL A 24 -0.28 -4.97 1.62
C VAL A 24 -0.18 -3.88 2.68
N ILE A 25 0.48 -2.75 2.37
CA ILE A 25 0.60 -1.60 3.28
C ILE A 25 -0.77 -0.98 3.56
N GLN A 26 -1.64 -0.84 2.55
CA GLN A 26 -3.00 -0.34 2.76
C GLN A 26 -3.85 -1.29 3.61
N TRP A 27 -3.69 -2.60 3.41
CA TRP A 27 -4.36 -3.61 4.22
C TRP A 27 -3.92 -3.55 5.69
N THR A 28 -2.61 -3.45 5.97
CA THR A 28 -2.12 -3.30 7.35
C THR A 28 -2.57 -1.97 7.97
N MET A 29 -2.60 -0.88 7.19
CA MET A 29 -3.18 0.40 7.64
C MET A 29 -4.67 0.27 8.00
N TYR A 30 -5.44 -0.56 7.29
CA TYR A 30 -6.86 -0.78 7.54
C TYR A 30 -7.11 -1.68 8.77
N VAL A 31 -6.28 -2.71 8.97
CA VAL A 31 -6.39 -3.60 10.15
C VAL A 31 -5.94 -2.90 11.43
N SER A 32 -4.93 -2.02 11.34
CA SER A 32 -4.39 -1.26 12.48
C SER A 32 -5.27 -0.10 12.97
N VAL A 33 -6.50 0.03 12.45
CA VAL A 33 -7.46 1.08 12.85
C VAL A 33 -8.17 0.75 14.17
N GLY A 34 -8.16 -0.52 14.62
CA GLY A 34 -8.97 -1.03 15.73
C GLY A 34 -8.78 -0.34 17.09
N SER A 35 -7.69 0.40 17.29
CA SER A 35 -7.35 1.06 18.56
C SER A 35 -7.34 2.60 18.46
N LYS A 36 -7.86 3.19 17.38
CA LYS A 36 -7.86 4.65 17.14
C LYS A 36 -9.20 5.31 17.45
N SER A 37 -9.15 6.61 17.77
CA SER A 37 -10.37 7.40 17.97
C SER A 37 -11.18 7.51 16.68
N TYR A 38 -12.50 7.69 16.78
CA TYR A 38 -13.42 7.67 15.63
C TYR A 38 -13.00 8.63 14.50
N SER A 39 -12.49 9.82 14.83
CA SER A 39 -11.99 10.79 13.86
C SER A 39 -10.74 10.32 13.11
N GLN A 40 -9.84 9.61 13.80
CA GLN A 40 -8.62 9.03 13.22
C GLN A 40 -8.95 7.81 12.36
N THR A 41 -9.94 7.01 12.76
CA THR A 41 -10.46 5.86 12.01
C THR A 41 -11.02 6.27 10.66
N GLN A 42 -11.80 7.36 10.61
CA GLN A 42 -12.31 7.89 9.35
C GLN A 42 -11.20 8.39 8.41
N GLN A 43 -10.20 9.08 8.95
CA GLN A 43 -9.06 9.55 8.14
C GLN A 43 -8.22 8.39 7.59
N GLN A 44 -7.91 7.40 8.42
CA GLN A 44 -7.17 6.22 7.95
C GLN A 44 -7.95 5.39 6.94
N THR A 45 -9.26 5.22 7.14
CA THR A 45 -10.11 4.48 6.17
C THR A 45 -10.16 5.18 4.82
N ARG A 46 -10.17 6.52 4.79
CA ARG A 46 -10.08 7.31 3.54
C ARG A 46 -8.74 7.11 2.81
N LEU A 47 -7.64 7.10 3.56
CA LEU A 47 -6.29 6.87 3.01
C LEU A 47 -6.10 5.43 2.52
N ALA A 48 -6.61 4.45 3.26
CA ALA A 48 -6.52 3.04 2.92
C ALA A 48 -7.31 2.69 1.64
N ARG A 49 -8.37 3.43 1.31
CA ARG A 49 -9.19 3.23 0.11
C ARG A 49 -8.74 4.04 -1.11
N SER A 50 -7.66 4.83 -1.01
CA SER A 50 -7.22 5.70 -2.09
C SER A 50 -6.35 4.95 -3.11
N PRO A 51 -6.74 4.86 -4.41
CA PRO A 51 -5.91 4.24 -5.45
C PRO A 51 -4.55 4.95 -5.60
N PHE A 52 -4.54 6.28 -5.47
CA PHE A 52 -3.34 7.09 -5.54
C PHE A 52 -2.34 6.74 -4.42
N MET A 53 -2.83 6.53 -3.19
CA MET A 53 -1.98 6.16 -2.07
C MET A 53 -1.35 4.78 -2.25
N THR A 54 -2.06 3.83 -2.87
CA THR A 54 -1.50 2.51 -3.24
C THR A 54 -0.25 2.66 -4.11
N PHE A 55 -0.32 3.54 -5.11
CA PHE A 55 0.79 3.78 -6.03
C PHE A 55 1.97 4.46 -5.32
N ALA A 56 1.68 5.41 -4.41
CA ALA A 56 2.70 6.07 -3.60
C ALA A 56 3.43 5.07 -2.68
N TYR A 57 2.69 4.26 -1.91
CA TYR A 57 3.28 3.25 -1.02
C TYR A 57 4.06 2.18 -1.78
N SER A 58 3.52 1.75 -2.92
CA SER A 58 4.20 0.83 -3.83
C SER A 58 5.52 1.42 -4.34
N SER A 59 5.50 2.65 -4.86
CA SER A 59 6.69 3.34 -5.36
C SER A 59 7.75 3.51 -4.27
N MET A 60 7.34 3.92 -3.06
CA MET A 60 8.24 4.04 -1.91
C MET A 60 8.89 2.71 -1.53
N PHE A 61 8.13 1.61 -1.54
CA PHE A 61 8.68 0.28 -1.26
C PHE A 61 9.74 -0.12 -2.28
N TRP A 62 9.44 0.04 -3.58
CA TRP A 62 10.39 -0.29 -4.65
C TRP A 62 11.64 0.58 -4.63
N LEU A 63 11.51 1.87 -4.33
CA LEU A 63 12.65 2.78 -4.17
C LEU A 63 13.51 2.40 -2.96
N ALA A 64 12.89 2.08 -1.82
CA ALA A 64 13.60 1.63 -0.63
C ALA A 64 14.32 0.30 -0.88
N LEU A 65 13.69 -0.63 -1.59
CA LEU A 65 14.30 -1.90 -1.98
C LEU A 65 15.48 -1.70 -2.93
N ALA A 66 15.34 -0.82 -3.93
CA ALA A 66 16.42 -0.50 -4.86
C ALA A 66 17.60 0.16 -4.14
N ALA A 67 17.34 1.12 -3.25
CA ALA A 67 18.37 1.75 -2.43
C ALA A 67 19.07 0.77 -1.50
N PHE A 68 18.32 -0.16 -0.89
CA PHE A 68 18.88 -1.23 -0.05
C PHE A 68 19.76 -2.18 -0.86
N LEU A 69 19.32 -2.60 -2.05
CA LEU A 69 20.11 -3.48 -2.92
C LEU A 69 21.37 -2.80 -3.46
N LEU A 70 21.28 -1.52 -3.85
CA LEU A 70 22.45 -0.75 -4.28
C LEU A 70 23.44 -0.54 -3.13
N GLY A 71 22.97 -0.15 -1.95
CA GLY A 71 23.81 -0.01 -0.76
C GLY A 71 24.37 -1.33 -0.23
N ALA A 72 23.69 -2.46 -0.48
CA ALA A 72 24.19 -3.80 -0.19
C ALA A 72 25.20 -4.30 -1.23
N LEU A 73 25.14 -3.80 -2.47
CA LEU A 73 26.07 -4.12 -3.54
C LEU A 73 27.40 -3.34 -3.41
N GLU A 74 27.37 -2.18 -2.76
CA GLU A 74 28.56 -1.35 -2.48
C GLU A 74 29.38 -1.83 -1.25
N ARG A 75 28.95 -2.91 -0.57
CA ARG A 75 29.66 -3.55 0.55
C ARG A 75 30.23 -4.91 0.15
#